data_AF-A0A0P4VUJ6-F1
#
_entry.id   AF-A0A0P4VUJ6-F1
#
_cell.length_a   1.000
_cell.length_b   1.000
_cell.length_c   1.000
_cell.angle_alpha   90.00
_cell.angle_beta   90.00
_cell.angle_gamma   90.00
#
_symmetry.space_group_name_H-M   'P 1'
#
loop_
_entity.id
_entity.type
_entity.pdbx_description
1 polymer ?
#
loop_
_entity_poly.entity_id
_entity_poly.type
_entity_poly.pdbx_seq_one_letter_code
_entity_poly.pdbx_strand_id
1 'polypeptide(L)'
;MGNLFGKKKVSRVTEHDKAVLQVKQQRDKLKQYQIKIEQKLENERLLAKKLLTSGQRERAKLLLKKKRYQENLLEKTDGQLENLEKMIQDLEFAQVEVKVVAGLKIGNEALKSLNEVLNIDEIERIMDETKEGIEKQKEINDLLNGKLTDEDEEDIEKEYNELLKLEEEEISKQLPEVPAIEPELPATDSVEKEKYKEKVNEKPKRIALEAA
;
A
#
# COMPACT_ATOMS: atom_id res chain seq x y z
N MET A 1 62.09 -8.33 -21.77
CA MET A 1 60.70 -7.96 -22.14
C MET A 1 59.86 -9.22 -22.11
N GLY A 2 58.85 -9.29 -21.24
CA GLY A 2 58.03 -10.49 -21.08
C GLY A 2 56.72 -10.19 -20.36
N ASN A 3 55.69 -9.88 -21.15
CA ASN A 3 54.25 -9.91 -20.89
C ASN A 3 53.74 -9.74 -19.44
N LEU A 4 53.43 -8.48 -19.09
CA LEU A 4 52.68 -8.08 -17.87
C LEU A 4 51.17 -7.88 -18.11
N PHE A 5 50.63 -8.29 -19.27
CA PHE A 5 49.21 -8.13 -19.59
C PHE A 5 48.42 -9.44 -19.49
N GLY A 6 48.35 -9.98 -18.27
CA GLY A 6 47.33 -10.98 -17.92
C GLY A 6 46.01 -10.27 -17.62
N LYS A 7 44.99 -10.43 -18.47
CA LYS A 7 43.61 -10.03 -18.18
C LYS A 7 43.24 -10.53 -16.78
N LYS A 8 42.97 -9.62 -15.84
CA LYS A 8 42.45 -9.97 -14.50
C LYS A 8 41.19 -10.80 -14.71
N LYS A 9 41.22 -12.08 -14.33
CA LYS A 9 40.03 -12.92 -14.23
C LYS A 9 39.03 -12.18 -13.35
N VAL A 10 37.90 -11.77 -13.91
CA VAL A 10 36.81 -11.17 -13.15
C VAL A 10 36.33 -12.26 -12.19
N SER A 11 36.57 -12.11 -10.89
CA SER A 11 36.22 -13.15 -9.94
C SER A 11 34.70 -13.25 -9.84
N ARG A 12 34.15 -14.47 -9.92
CA ARG A 12 32.74 -14.76 -9.58
C ARG A 12 32.36 -14.42 -8.13
N VAL A 13 33.36 -14.14 -7.30
CA VAL A 13 33.23 -13.75 -5.90
C VAL A 13 33.03 -12.24 -5.84
N THR A 14 31.89 -11.83 -5.31
CA THR A 14 31.58 -10.42 -5.07
C THR A 14 32.33 -9.90 -3.84
N GLU A 15 32.46 -8.58 -3.70
CA GLU A 15 33.02 -7.98 -2.47
C GLU A 15 32.17 -8.33 -1.24
N HIS A 16 30.85 -8.51 -1.42
CA HIS A 16 29.96 -8.99 -0.38
C HIS A 16 30.32 -10.41 0.09
N ASP A 17 30.56 -11.34 -0.83
CA ASP A 17 30.97 -12.72 -0.48
C ASP A 17 32.29 -12.75 0.30
N LYS A 18 33.22 -11.86 -0.04
CA LYS A 18 34.49 -11.70 0.70
C LYS A 18 34.25 -11.19 2.12
N ALA A 19 33.37 -10.20 2.29
CA ALA A 19 33.01 -9.69 3.61
C ALA A 19 32.34 -10.77 4.48
N VAL A 20 31.36 -11.50 3.92
CA VAL A 20 30.70 -12.63 4.61
C VAL A 20 31.72 -13.69 5.01
N LEU A 21 32.66 -14.02 4.13
CA LEU A 21 33.73 -14.97 4.45
C LEU A 21 34.61 -14.50 5.61
N GLN A 22 35.02 -13.23 5.61
CA GLN A 22 35.85 -12.66 6.68
C GLN A 22 35.15 -12.70 8.03
N VAL A 23 33.87 -12.33 8.08
CA VAL A 23 33.07 -12.37 9.31
C VAL A 23 32.89 -13.81 9.79
N LYS A 24 32.61 -14.76 8.88
CA LYS A 24 32.52 -16.21 9.21
C LYS A 24 33.85 -16.77 9.74
N GLN A 25 34.98 -16.40 9.13
CA GLN A 25 36.30 -16.79 9.61
C GLN A 25 36.58 -16.24 11.01
N GLN A 26 36.19 -14.99 11.30
CA GLN A 26 36.40 -14.40 12.61
C GLN A 26 35.53 -15.07 13.68
N ARG A 27 34.27 -15.39 13.35
CA ARG A 27 33.38 -16.18 14.21
C ARG A 27 34.00 -17.53 14.54
N ASP A 28 34.51 -18.25 13.54
CA ASP A 28 35.09 -19.58 13.76
C ASP A 28 36.35 -19.52 14.64
N LYS A 29 37.18 -18.48 14.48
CA LYS A 29 38.32 -18.22 15.36
C LYS A 29 37.88 -17.95 16.82
N LEU A 30 36.80 -17.19 17.02
CA LEU A 30 36.26 -16.96 18.36
C LEU A 30 35.70 -18.24 18.98
N LYS A 31 34.97 -19.07 18.21
CA LYS A 31 34.52 -20.40 18.69
C LYS A 31 35.69 -21.29 19.11
N GLN A 32 36.77 -21.31 18.33
CA GLN A 32 37.98 -22.04 18.71
C GLN A 32 38.64 -21.47 19.97
N TYR A 33 38.61 -20.15 20.16
CA TYR A 33 39.12 -19.50 21.36
C TYR A 33 38.30 -19.83 22.60
N GLN A 34 36.97 -19.85 22.48
CA GLN A 34 36.02 -20.26 23.52
C GLN A 34 36.33 -21.66 24.02
N ILE A 35 36.41 -22.65 23.12
CA ILE A 35 36.74 -24.05 23.47
C ILE A 35 38.08 -24.13 24.22
N LYS A 36 39.09 -23.37 23.79
CA LYS A 36 40.41 -23.34 24.45
C LYS A 36 40.35 -22.73 25.85
N ILE A 37 39.53 -21.70 26.07
CA ILE A 37 39.34 -21.09 27.40
C ILE A 37 38.58 -22.05 28.31
N GLU A 38 37.51 -22.68 27.83
CA GLU A 38 36.72 -23.64 28.62
C GLU A 38 37.59 -24.80 29.12
N GLN A 39 38.43 -25.37 28.26
CA GLN A 39 39.39 -26.38 28.65
C GLN A 39 40.39 -25.88 29.71
N LYS A 40 40.86 -24.63 29.59
CA LYS A 40 41.75 -24.02 30.60
C LYS A 40 41.02 -23.81 31.92
N LEU A 41 39.77 -23.35 31.90
CA LEU A 41 38.94 -23.16 33.10
C LEU A 41 38.71 -24.47 33.84
N GLU A 42 38.44 -25.57 33.13
CA GLU A 42 38.26 -26.89 33.74
C GLU A 42 39.57 -27.39 34.39
N ASN A 43 40.70 -27.20 33.71
CA ASN A 43 42.01 -27.52 34.25
C ASN A 43 42.35 -26.68 35.50
N GLU A 44 42.11 -25.37 35.46
CA GLU A 44 42.33 -24.46 36.60
C GLU A 44 41.41 -24.82 37.77
N ARG A 45 40.18 -25.30 37.51
CA ARG A 45 39.26 -25.81 38.53
C ARG A 45 39.82 -27.04 39.25
N LEU A 46 40.32 -28.02 38.51
CA LEU A 46 40.95 -29.21 39.09
C LEU A 46 42.20 -28.86 39.88
N LEU A 47 43.02 -27.94 39.37
CA LEU A 47 44.27 -27.51 40.01
C LEU A 47 43.99 -26.72 41.30
N ALA A 48 42.98 -25.85 41.30
CA ALA A 48 42.51 -25.17 42.49
C ALA A 48 42.02 -26.16 43.56
N LYS A 49 41.28 -27.21 43.17
CA LYS A 49 40.83 -28.27 44.08
C LYS A 49 42.00 -29.00 44.74
N LYS A 50 43.04 -29.35 43.96
CA LYS A 50 44.27 -29.99 44.47
C LYS A 50 45.03 -29.08 45.43
N LEU A 51 45.12 -27.79 45.15
CA LEU A 51 45.82 -26.84 46.02
C LEU A 51 45.09 -26.65 47.36
N LEU A 52 43.75 -26.63 47.35
CA LEU A 52 42.94 -26.60 48.55
C LEU A 52 43.16 -27.84 49.42
N THR A 53 43.20 -29.04 48.84
CA THR A 53 43.49 -30.29 49.58
C THR A 53 44.91 -30.31 50.15
N SER A 54 45.87 -29.65 49.49
CA SER A 54 47.26 -29.54 49.95
C SER A 54 47.50 -28.43 50.99
N GLY A 55 46.46 -27.72 51.43
CA GLY A 55 46.56 -26.64 52.42
C GLY A 55 47.11 -25.31 51.89
N GLN A 56 47.43 -25.20 50.61
CA GLN A 56 48.02 -24.00 49.99
C GLN A 56 46.96 -22.95 49.62
N ARG A 57 46.33 -22.35 50.64
CA ARG A 57 45.18 -21.44 50.49
C ARG A 57 45.47 -20.19 49.65
N GLU A 58 46.63 -19.55 49.82
CA GLU A 58 46.98 -18.32 49.08
C GLU A 58 47.12 -18.58 47.56
N ARG A 59 47.76 -19.70 47.18
CA ARG A 59 47.89 -20.10 45.78
C ARG A 59 46.54 -20.48 45.16
N ALA A 60 45.68 -21.15 45.93
CA ALA A 60 44.31 -21.44 45.49
C ALA A 60 43.50 -20.16 45.25
N LYS A 61 43.61 -19.16 46.14
CA LYS A 61 42.93 -17.86 45.99
C LYS A 61 43.40 -17.10 44.73
N LEU A 62 44.69 -17.14 44.43
CA LEU A 62 45.24 -16.54 43.20
C LEU A 62 44.68 -17.19 41.93
N LEU A 63 44.60 -18.52 41.89
CA LEU A 63 44.00 -19.25 40.77
C LEU A 63 42.51 -18.95 40.60
N LEU A 64 41.76 -18.87 41.69
CA LEU A 64 40.33 -18.52 41.62
C LEU A 64 40.12 -17.10 41.07
N LYS A 65 41.00 -16.14 41.39
CA LYS A 65 40.99 -14.80 40.77
C LYS A 65 41.26 -14.88 39.27
N LYS A 66 42.24 -15.68 38.85
CA LYS A 66 42.57 -15.90 37.43
C LYS A 66 41.40 -16.55 36.68
N LYS A 67 40.75 -17.54 37.29
CA LYS A 67 39.55 -18.21 36.78
C LYS A 67 38.43 -17.19 36.54
N ARG A 68 38.11 -16.37 37.54
CA ARG A 68 37.05 -15.34 37.41
C ARG A 68 37.34 -14.31 36.32
N TYR A 69 38.61 -13.94 36.12
CA TYR A 69 39.00 -13.07 35.01
C TYR A 69 38.77 -13.74 33.64
N GLN A 70 39.11 -15.03 33.51
CA GLN A 70 38.85 -15.80 32.29
C GLN A 70 37.35 -16.00 32.02
N GLU A 71 36.53 -16.22 33.05
CA GLU A 71 35.07 -16.29 32.95
C GLU A 71 34.49 -14.98 32.42
N ASN A 72 34.90 -13.83 32.97
CA ASN A 72 34.48 -12.52 32.46
C ASN A 72 34.92 -12.27 31.00
N LEU A 73 36.08 -12.82 30.59
CA LEU A 73 36.55 -12.70 29.21
C LEU A 73 35.74 -13.61 28.28
N LEU A 74 35.33 -14.79 28.75
CA LEU A 74 34.46 -15.71 28.03
C LEU A 74 33.10 -15.05 27.77
N GLU A 75 32.48 -14.47 28.79
CA GLU A 75 31.19 -13.76 28.67
C GLU A 75 31.25 -12.62 27.65
N LYS A 76 32.34 -11.83 27.65
CA LYS A 76 32.57 -10.80 26.62
C LYS A 76 32.73 -11.41 25.23
N THR A 77 33.38 -12.56 25.12
CA THR A 77 33.58 -13.26 23.86
C THR A 77 32.26 -13.81 23.33
N ASP A 78 31.40 -14.34 24.19
CA ASP A 78 30.07 -14.82 23.84
C ASP A 78 29.21 -13.68 23.29
N GLY A 79 29.21 -12.52 23.97
CA GLY A 79 28.53 -11.33 23.44
C GLY A 79 29.11 -10.85 22.10
N GLN A 80 30.41 -10.95 21.88
CA GLN A 80 31.01 -10.67 20.57
C GLN A 80 30.63 -11.69 19.50
N LEU A 81 30.49 -12.96 19.87
CA LEU A 81 30.04 -14.03 18.99
C LEU A 81 28.61 -13.78 18.52
N GLU A 82 27.70 -13.46 19.43
CA GLU A 82 26.31 -13.11 19.12
C GLU A 82 26.24 -11.93 18.14
N ASN A 83 27.05 -10.89 18.39
CA ASN A 83 27.13 -9.74 17.50
C ASN A 83 27.63 -10.11 16.08
N LEU A 84 28.62 -11.01 15.98
CA LEU A 84 29.10 -11.50 14.67
C LEU A 84 28.06 -12.38 13.97
N GLU A 85 27.34 -13.22 14.71
CA GLU A 85 26.27 -14.05 14.15
C GLU A 85 25.11 -13.19 13.63
N LYS A 86 24.72 -12.15 14.37
CA LYS A 86 23.76 -11.15 13.90
C LYS A 86 24.25 -10.43 12.65
N MET A 87 25.51 -9.99 12.63
CA MET A 87 26.09 -9.33 11.44
C MET A 87 26.09 -10.24 10.20
N ILE A 88 26.32 -11.55 10.37
CA ILE A 88 26.22 -12.51 9.26
C ILE A 88 24.78 -12.58 8.74
N GLN A 89 23.79 -12.65 9.64
CA GLN A 89 22.37 -12.67 9.26
C GLN A 89 21.96 -11.39 8.53
N ASP A 90 22.37 -10.23 9.05
CA ASP A 90 22.10 -8.92 8.44
C ASP A 90 22.71 -8.82 7.03
N LEU A 91 23.93 -9.34 6.84
CA LEU A 91 24.57 -9.39 5.52
C LEU A 91 23.82 -10.33 4.55
N GLU A 92 23.43 -11.52 5.01
CA GLU A 92 22.68 -12.47 4.20
C GLU A 92 21.30 -11.90 3.81
N PHE A 93 20.65 -11.17 4.72
CA PHE A 93 19.41 -10.46 4.46
C PHE A 93 19.60 -9.33 3.44
N ALA A 94 20.64 -8.50 3.58
CA ALA A 94 20.95 -7.45 2.61
C ALA A 94 21.14 -8.01 1.19
N GLN A 95 21.69 -9.21 1.04
CA GLN A 95 21.79 -9.86 -0.27
C GLN A 95 20.41 -10.21 -0.87
N VAL A 96 19.44 -10.57 -0.02
CA VAL A 96 18.05 -10.77 -0.45
C VAL A 96 17.40 -9.44 -0.82
N GLU A 97 17.61 -8.38 -0.02
CA GLU A 97 17.09 -7.04 -0.33
C GLU A 97 17.55 -6.54 -1.70
N VAL A 98 18.83 -6.74 -2.06
CA VAL A 98 19.34 -6.40 -3.40
C VAL A 98 18.57 -7.15 -4.51
N LYS A 99 18.24 -8.43 -4.30
CA LYS A 99 17.44 -9.21 -5.27
C LYS A 99 16.01 -8.71 -5.35
N VAL A 100 15.41 -8.32 -4.24
CA VAL A 100 14.06 -7.73 -4.21
C VAL A 100 14.04 -6.43 -5.01
N VAL A 101 15.01 -5.54 -4.79
CA VAL A 101 15.14 -4.29 -5.55
C VAL A 101 15.34 -4.55 -7.04
N ALA A 102 16.16 -5.54 -7.41
CA ALA A 102 16.32 -5.94 -8.80
C ALA A 102 15.00 -6.45 -9.41
N GLY A 103 14.21 -7.24 -8.66
CA GLY A 103 12.88 -7.70 -9.07
C GLY A 103 11.90 -6.54 -9.26
N LEU A 104 11.88 -5.58 -8.34
CA LEU A 104 11.06 -4.35 -8.46
C LEU A 104 11.43 -3.54 -9.71
N LYS A 105 12.72 -3.47 -10.06
CA LYS A 105 13.18 -2.79 -11.27
C LYS A 105 12.64 -3.48 -12.54
N ILE A 106 12.73 -4.81 -12.60
CA ILE A 106 12.17 -5.60 -13.72
C ILE A 106 10.65 -5.41 -13.81
N GLY A 107 9.95 -5.46 -12.67
CA GLY A 107 8.51 -5.21 -12.62
C GLY A 107 8.13 -3.81 -13.11
N ASN A 108 8.92 -2.79 -12.77
CA ASN A 108 8.71 -1.42 -13.25
C ASN A 108 8.97 -1.30 -14.76
N GLU A 109 10.02 -1.93 -15.28
CA GLU A 109 10.29 -1.99 -16.72
C GLU A 109 9.15 -2.70 -17.48
N ALA A 110 8.63 -3.81 -16.95
CA ALA A 110 7.47 -4.49 -17.51
C ALA A 110 6.21 -3.60 -17.52
N LEU A 111 5.94 -2.90 -16.41
CA LEU A 111 4.83 -1.94 -16.34
C LEU A 111 4.99 -0.78 -17.33
N LYS A 112 6.21 -0.26 -17.51
CA LYS A 112 6.49 0.76 -18.53
C LYS A 112 6.20 0.24 -19.94
N SER A 113 6.68 -0.95 -20.27
CA SER A 113 6.42 -1.54 -21.59
C SER A 113 4.93 -1.79 -21.83
N LEU A 114 4.19 -2.19 -20.80
CA LEU A 114 2.74 -2.37 -20.89
C LEU A 114 2.02 -1.03 -21.09
N ASN A 115 2.45 0.02 -20.38
CA ASN A 115 1.91 1.38 -20.57
C ASN A 115 2.27 1.99 -21.92
N GLU A 116 3.44 1.65 -22.49
CA GLU A 116 3.82 2.05 -23.86
C GLU A 116 2.97 1.35 -24.92
N VAL A 117 2.62 0.08 -24.71
CA VAL A 117 1.69 -0.66 -25.58
C VAL A 117 0.25 -0.15 -25.43
N LEU A 118 -0.17 0.21 -24.22
CA LEU A 118 -1.42 0.93 -23.95
C LEU A 118 -1.26 2.42 -24.25
N ASN A 119 -0.95 2.74 -25.52
CA ASN A 119 -0.69 4.10 -25.97
C ASN A 119 -1.87 5.01 -25.61
N ILE A 120 -1.60 6.06 -24.83
CA ILE A 120 -2.60 7.08 -24.48
C ILE A 120 -3.19 7.68 -25.76
N ASP A 121 -2.37 7.87 -26.79
CA ASP A 121 -2.80 8.36 -28.11
C ASP A 121 -3.83 7.43 -28.78
N GLU A 122 -3.74 6.11 -28.59
CA GLU A 122 -4.70 5.15 -29.14
C GLU A 122 -6.01 5.17 -28.35
N ILE A 123 -5.92 5.35 -27.03
CA ILE A 123 -7.10 5.54 -26.17
C ILE A 123 -7.81 6.87 -26.51
N GLU A 124 -7.08 7.96 -26.69
CA GLU A 124 -7.63 9.27 -27.08
C GLU A 124 -8.30 9.20 -28.46
N ARG A 125 -7.68 8.55 -29.45
CA ARG A 125 -8.30 8.32 -30.76
C ARG A 125 -9.60 7.52 -30.67
N ILE A 126 -9.61 6.42 -29.92
CA ILE A 126 -10.83 5.62 -29.74
C ILE A 126 -11.93 6.44 -29.06
N MET A 127 -11.58 7.29 -28.08
CA MET A 127 -12.54 8.18 -27.43
C MET A 127 -13.09 9.25 -28.39
N ASP A 128 -12.24 9.84 -29.23
CA ASP A 128 -12.65 10.81 -30.24
C ASP A 128 -13.54 10.19 -31.33
N GLU A 129 -13.17 9.01 -31.85
CA GLU A 129 -13.98 8.25 -32.82
C GLU A 129 -15.34 7.84 -32.22
N THR A 130 -15.35 7.44 -30.95
CA THR A 130 -16.61 7.11 -30.24
C THR A 130 -17.49 8.35 -30.12
N LYS A 131 -16.91 9.51 -29.80
CA LYS A 131 -17.63 10.77 -29.69
C LYS A 131 -18.20 11.22 -31.03
N GLU A 132 -17.42 11.14 -32.11
CA GLU A 132 -17.88 11.42 -33.48
C GLU A 132 -19.01 10.47 -33.89
N GLY A 133 -18.92 9.18 -33.54
CA GLY A 133 -19.98 8.20 -33.77
C GLY A 133 -21.29 8.53 -33.05
N ILE A 134 -21.20 9.00 -31.80
CA ILE A 134 -22.37 9.47 -31.02
C ILE A 134 -22.98 10.71 -31.67
N GLU A 135 -22.17 11.67 -32.09
CA GLU A 135 -22.62 12.89 -32.76
C GLU A 135 -23.31 12.57 -34.09
N LYS A 136 -22.74 11.70 -34.92
CA LYS A 136 -23.37 11.20 -36.15
C LYS A 136 -24.69 10.48 -35.88
N GLN A 137 -24.74 9.65 -34.84
CA GLN A 137 -25.99 8.98 -34.48
C GLN A 137 -27.06 10.00 -34.07
N LYS A 138 -26.67 11.07 -33.39
CA LYS A 138 -27.56 12.17 -33.03
C LYS A 138 -28.05 12.92 -34.27
N GLU A 139 -27.16 13.25 -35.21
CA GLU A 139 -27.56 13.86 -36.49
C GLU A 139 -28.48 12.95 -37.31
N ILE A 140 -28.23 11.63 -37.33
CA ILE A 140 -29.11 10.65 -37.96
C ILE A 140 -30.49 10.64 -37.28
N ASN A 141 -30.53 10.67 -35.94
CA ASN A 141 -31.78 10.74 -35.20
C ASN A 141 -32.52 12.06 -35.48
N ASP A 142 -31.81 13.19 -35.57
CA ASP A 142 -32.39 14.50 -35.87
C ASP A 142 -32.91 14.58 -37.32
N LEU A 143 -32.25 13.90 -38.27
CA LEU A 143 -32.70 13.78 -39.66
C LEU A 143 -33.86 12.78 -39.82
N LEU A 144 -33.86 11.66 -39.08
CA LEU A 144 -34.92 10.65 -39.10
C LEU A 144 -36.18 11.11 -38.38
N ASN A 145 -36.02 11.86 -37.28
CA ASN A 145 -37.09 12.59 -36.62
C ASN A 145 -37.50 13.83 -37.43
N GLY A 146 -37.51 13.71 -38.77
CA GLY A 146 -37.71 14.79 -39.73
C GLY A 146 -38.67 15.83 -39.19
N LYS A 147 -38.26 17.10 -39.23
CA LYS A 147 -39.01 18.23 -38.68
C LYS A 147 -40.49 18.01 -38.98
N LEU A 148 -41.29 17.90 -37.92
CA LEU A 148 -42.74 17.93 -38.00
C LEU A 148 -43.08 19.14 -38.89
N THR A 149 -43.84 18.94 -39.97
CA THR A 149 -44.18 20.09 -40.81
C THR A 149 -45.11 21.01 -40.04
N ASP A 150 -45.11 22.31 -40.32
CA ASP A 150 -46.01 23.25 -39.63
C ASP A 150 -47.49 22.83 -39.78
N GLU A 151 -47.84 22.10 -40.86
CA GLU A 151 -49.16 21.47 -41.06
C GLU A 151 -49.39 20.26 -40.13
N ASP A 152 -48.38 19.41 -39.91
CA ASP A 152 -48.45 18.30 -38.95
C ASP A 152 -48.56 18.82 -37.50
N GLU A 153 -47.87 19.92 -37.17
CA GLU A 153 -48.00 20.61 -35.87
C GLU A 153 -49.41 21.19 -35.69
N GLU A 154 -49.96 21.87 -36.70
CA GLU A 154 -51.33 22.38 -36.65
C GLU A 154 -52.38 21.28 -36.51
N ASP A 155 -52.21 20.15 -37.20
CA ASP A 155 -53.16 19.04 -37.14
C ASP A 155 -53.09 18.29 -35.81
N ILE A 156 -51.88 18.13 -35.24
CA ILE A 156 -51.72 17.63 -33.87
C ILE A 156 -52.32 18.61 -32.85
N GLU A 157 -52.14 19.92 -33.04
CA GLU A 157 -52.68 20.93 -32.14
C GLU A 157 -54.22 21.01 -32.23
N LYS A 158 -54.81 20.79 -33.42
CA LYS A 158 -56.26 20.61 -33.58
C LYS A 158 -56.76 19.35 -32.87
N GLU A 159 -56.11 18.20 -33.07
CA GLU A 159 -56.47 16.95 -32.40
C GLU A 159 -56.36 17.07 -30.87
N TYR A 160 -55.31 17.72 -30.38
CA TYR A 160 -55.11 18.00 -28.96
C TYR A 160 -56.21 18.91 -28.38
N ASN A 161 -56.57 19.97 -29.10
CA ASN A 161 -57.67 20.85 -28.70
C ASN A 161 -59.04 20.15 -28.75
N GLU A 162 -59.25 19.21 -29.67
CA GLU A 162 -60.45 18.37 -29.69
C GLU A 162 -60.51 17.42 -28.49
N LEU A 163 -59.38 16.79 -28.12
CA LEU A 163 -59.29 15.97 -26.91
C LEU A 163 -59.54 16.79 -25.63
N LEU A 164 -59.00 18.00 -25.54
CA LEU A 164 -59.28 18.90 -24.41
C LEU A 164 -60.75 19.31 -24.35
N LYS A 165 -61.40 19.58 -25.49
CA LYS A 165 -62.84 19.87 -25.52
C LYS A 165 -63.67 18.66 -25.12
N LEU A 166 -63.29 17.45 -25.54
CA LEU A 166 -63.95 16.22 -25.11
C LEU A 166 -63.78 16.01 -23.61
N GLU A 167 -62.59 16.27 -23.07
CA GLU A 167 -62.33 16.22 -21.63
C GLU A 167 -63.12 17.30 -20.87
N GLU A 168 -63.19 18.54 -21.37
CA GLU A 168 -64.02 19.62 -20.81
C GLU A 168 -65.52 19.34 -20.92
N GLU A 169 -65.98 18.68 -21.99
CA GLU A 169 -67.37 18.22 -22.13
C GLU A 169 -67.69 17.07 -21.16
N GLU A 170 -66.73 16.16 -20.91
CA GLU A 170 -66.86 15.14 -19.86
C GLU A 170 -66.86 15.76 -18.46
N ILE A 171 -66.00 16.75 -18.21
CA ILE A 171 -65.91 17.47 -16.94
C ILE A 171 -67.17 18.33 -16.72
N SER A 172 -67.66 19.05 -17.73
CA SER A 172 -68.86 19.90 -17.62
C SER A 172 -70.14 19.09 -17.47
N LYS A 173 -70.22 17.86 -18.02
CA LYS A 173 -71.30 16.91 -17.69
C LYS A 173 -71.26 16.42 -16.23
N GLN A 174 -70.12 16.55 -15.54
CA GLN A 174 -69.91 16.13 -14.16
C GLN A 174 -70.05 17.26 -13.12
N LEU A 175 -70.19 18.54 -13.50
CA LEU A 175 -70.33 19.66 -12.54
C LEU A 175 -71.71 20.34 -12.59
N PRO A 176 -72.41 20.51 -11.44
CA PRO A 176 -73.68 21.24 -11.36
C PRO A 176 -73.47 22.76 -11.30
N GLU A 177 -74.40 23.52 -11.90
CA GLU A 177 -74.38 24.98 -12.03
C GLU A 177 -74.62 25.68 -10.67
N VAL A 178 -73.71 26.57 -10.25
CA VAL A 178 -73.83 27.34 -8.97
C VAL A 178 -73.72 28.85 -9.25
N PRO A 179 -74.59 29.71 -8.66
CA PRO A 179 -74.77 31.11 -9.08
C PRO A 179 -73.66 32.06 -8.63
N ALA A 180 -73.46 33.09 -9.45
CA ALA A 180 -72.53 34.19 -9.29
C ALA A 180 -72.80 35.09 -8.06
N ILE A 181 -71.79 35.27 -7.21
CA ILE A 181 -71.65 36.42 -6.31
C ILE A 181 -70.17 36.84 -6.27
N GLU A 182 -69.89 38.06 -6.73
CA GLU A 182 -68.59 38.75 -6.78
C GLU A 182 -68.13 39.32 -5.41
N PRO A 183 -66.84 39.71 -5.25
CA PRO A 183 -66.06 39.61 -4.02
C PRO A 183 -65.94 40.93 -3.22
N GLU A 184 -65.46 40.85 -1.97
CA GLU A 184 -64.86 42.00 -1.27
C GLU A 184 -63.52 41.62 -0.61
N LEU A 185 -62.46 42.32 -1.03
CA LEU A 185 -61.17 42.46 -0.34
C LEU A 185 -61.23 43.67 0.60
N PRO A 186 -60.48 43.72 1.72
CA PRO A 186 -59.21 44.47 1.64
C PRO A 186 -58.06 43.96 2.53
N ALA A 187 -56.90 44.56 2.25
CA ALA A 187 -55.53 44.29 2.67
C ALA A 187 -55.22 44.47 4.18
N THR A 188 -54.11 43.86 4.66
CA THR A 188 -52.84 44.54 5.03
C THR A 188 -51.87 43.60 5.77
N ASP A 189 -50.63 43.56 5.28
CA ASP A 189 -49.34 43.60 6.00
C ASP A 189 -48.94 42.60 7.12
N SER A 190 -47.75 42.01 6.89
CA SER A 190 -46.63 41.83 7.84
C SER A 190 -46.33 40.44 8.47
N VAL A 191 -45.06 40.04 8.23
CA VAL A 191 -44.12 39.23 9.04
C VAL A 191 -44.26 37.70 9.09
N GLU A 192 -43.41 37.05 8.28
CA GLU A 192 -42.31 36.13 8.68
C GLU A 192 -42.53 35.19 9.90
N LYS A 193 -42.53 33.87 9.66
CA LYS A 193 -42.11 32.87 10.66
C LYS A 193 -41.37 31.70 10.02
N GLU A 194 -40.06 31.68 10.24
CA GLU A 194 -39.24 30.48 10.20
C GLU A 194 -39.71 29.42 11.22
N LYS A 195 -39.61 28.12 10.89
CA LYS A 195 -38.56 27.21 11.42
C LYS A 195 -38.88 25.73 11.15
N TYR A 196 -37.92 25.09 10.47
CA TYR A 196 -37.31 23.77 10.71
C TYR A 196 -38.15 22.59 11.23
N LYS A 197 -38.03 21.46 10.53
CA LYS A 197 -37.55 20.20 11.14
C LYS A 197 -36.97 19.24 10.09
N GLU A 198 -35.67 19.03 10.21
CA GLU A 198 -34.82 18.04 9.58
C GLU A 198 -34.67 16.83 10.52
N LYS A 199 -34.85 15.59 10.02
CA LYS A 199 -34.14 14.35 10.41
C LYS A 199 -34.38 13.28 9.33
N VAL A 200 -33.39 12.86 8.52
CA VAL A 200 -32.27 11.90 8.76
C VAL A 200 -32.57 10.52 8.13
N ASN A 201 -31.74 10.13 7.15
CA ASN A 201 -31.20 8.78 6.90
C ASN A 201 -30.13 8.93 5.79
N GLU A 202 -28.97 8.29 5.76
CA GLU A 202 -28.36 7.21 6.52
C GLU A 202 -26.84 7.20 6.17
N LYS A 203 -25.96 6.76 7.09
CA LYS A 203 -24.49 6.65 6.88
C LYS A 203 -24.09 5.24 6.42
N PRO A 204 -22.96 5.06 5.71
CA PRO A 204 -22.16 3.85 5.84
C PRO A 204 -21.00 4.05 6.83
N LYS A 205 -20.80 3.05 7.71
CA LYS A 205 -19.76 2.98 8.74
C LYS A 205 -18.40 2.65 8.12
N ARG A 206 -17.36 3.40 8.50
CA ARG A 206 -15.97 2.92 8.50
C ARG A 206 -15.62 2.47 9.92
N ILE A 207 -15.18 1.22 10.04
CA ILE A 207 -14.67 0.64 11.27
C ILE A 207 -13.17 0.93 11.31
N ALA A 208 -12.75 1.77 12.25
CA ALA A 208 -11.40 1.77 12.79
C ALA A 208 -11.52 1.31 14.24
N LEU A 209 -10.98 0.13 14.53
CA LEU A 209 -10.70 -0.35 15.88
C LEU A 209 -9.17 -0.37 15.97
N GLU A 210 -8.60 0.72 16.48
CA GLU A 210 -7.59 0.58 17.53
C GLU A 210 -8.35 0.08 18.77
N ALA A 211 -7.78 -0.64 19.70
CA ALA A 211 -6.42 -0.59 20.18
C ALA A 211 -6.14 -1.94 20.87
N ALA A 212 -5.17 -1.95 21.77
CA ALA A 212 -5.08 -2.91 22.86
C ALA A 212 -6.44 -3.41 23.41
#